data_AF-A0A2E6PT05-F1
#
_entry.id   AF-A0A2E6PT05-F1
#
_cell.length_a   1.000
_cell.length_b   1.000
_cell.length_c   1.000
_cell.angle_alpha   90.00
_cell.angle_beta   90.00
_cell.angle_gamma   90.00
#
_symmetry.space_group_name_H-M   'P 1'
#
loop_
_entity.id
_entity.type
_entity.pdbx_description
1 polymer ?
#
loop_
_entity_poly.entity_id
_entity_poly.type
_entity_poly.pdbx_seq_one_letter_code
_entity_poly.pdbx_strand_id
1 'polypeptide(L)'
;MAVRKTQAGANLKRWFKEKWKDEKGNPCGSSKNKNTKKCRPSKRISKKTPRTWGSMSKSQKAKAVSEKKRVGMGRRTSAIRKGRKKKKK
;
A
#
# COMPACT_ATOMS: atom_id res chain seq x y z
N MET A 1 1.23 21.45 6.38
CA MET A 1 2.56 21.05 5.85
C MET A 1 2.69 21.51 4.41
N ALA A 2 3.49 22.54 4.16
CA ALA A 2 3.68 23.07 2.81
C ALA A 2 4.53 22.07 1.99
N VAL A 3 3.88 21.35 1.07
CA VAL A 3 4.58 20.44 0.16
C VAL A 3 5.04 21.23 -1.07
N ARG A 4 6.36 21.23 -1.33
CA ARG A 4 7.01 21.91 -2.45
C ARG A 4 6.32 21.58 -3.79
N LYS A 5 6.27 22.54 -4.71
CA LYS A 5 5.64 22.40 -6.05
C LYS A 5 6.55 21.64 -7.03
N THR A 6 6.93 20.41 -6.68
CA THR A 6 7.73 19.52 -7.54
C THR A 6 6.96 18.24 -7.87
N GLN A 7 7.43 17.44 -8.83
CA GLN A 7 6.84 16.14 -9.12
C GLN A 7 6.84 15.21 -7.89
N ALA A 8 7.91 15.25 -7.09
CA ALA A 8 8.00 14.55 -5.82
C ALA A 8 6.97 15.07 -4.81
N GLY A 9 6.78 16.39 -4.75
CA GLY A 9 5.74 17.01 -3.93
C GLY A 9 4.31 16.63 -4.37
N ALA A 10 4.03 16.58 -5.66
CA ALA A 10 2.74 16.12 -6.18
C ALA A 10 2.48 14.65 -5.83
N ASN A 11 3.51 13.79 -5.92
CA ASN A 11 3.43 12.40 -5.48
C ASN A 11 3.15 12.29 -3.97
N LEU A 12 3.78 13.13 -3.15
CA LEU A 12 3.56 13.16 -1.71
C LEU A 12 2.14 13.65 -1.36
N LYS A 13 1.65 14.71 -2.03
CA LYS A 13 0.25 15.17 -1.92
C LYS A 13 -0.73 14.05 -2.28
N ARG A 14 -0.45 13.31 -3.36
CA ARG A 14 -1.25 12.13 -3.75
C ARG A 14 -1.22 11.07 -2.65
N TRP A 15 -0.05 10.75 -2.11
CA TRP A 15 0.11 9.79 -1.03
C TRP A 15 -0.76 10.16 0.18
N PHE A 16 -0.78 11.42 0.60
CA PHE A 16 -1.67 11.87 1.67
C PHE A 16 -3.17 11.71 1.31
N LYS A 17 -3.57 12.05 0.08
CA LYS A 17 -4.96 11.87 -0.40
C LYS A 17 -5.40 10.40 -0.46
N GLU A 18 -4.48 9.48 -0.73
CA GLU A 18 -4.74 8.03 -0.81
C GLU A 18 -5.04 7.39 0.57
N LYS A 19 -4.78 8.11 1.68
CA LYS A 19 -5.00 7.66 3.06
C LYS A 19 -4.39 6.28 3.34
N TRP A 20 -3.06 6.21 3.34
CA TRP A 20 -2.32 4.96 3.55
C TRP A 20 -2.46 4.44 4.98
N LYS A 21 -2.86 3.17 5.10
CA LYS A 21 -3.10 2.49 6.37
C LYS A 21 -2.42 1.12 6.41
N ASP A 22 -2.13 0.65 7.62
CA ASP A 22 -1.67 -0.71 7.88
C ASP A 22 -2.83 -1.72 7.79
N GLU A 23 -2.53 -2.99 8.08
CA GLU A 23 -3.52 -4.07 8.10
C GLU A 23 -4.58 -3.92 9.21
N LYS A 24 -4.30 -3.15 10.27
CA LYS A 24 -5.18 -2.89 11.41
C LYS A 24 -5.95 -1.55 11.31
N GLY A 25 -5.69 -0.77 10.26
CA GLY A 25 -6.31 0.53 10.05
C GLY A 25 -5.54 1.74 10.59
N ASN A 26 -4.36 1.53 11.18
CA ASN A 26 -3.51 2.62 11.68
C ASN A 26 -2.87 3.39 10.51
N PRO A 27 -2.66 4.71 10.65
CA PRO A 27 -1.95 5.49 9.65
C PRO A 27 -0.51 5.01 9.49
N CYS A 28 -0.09 4.85 8.23
CA CYS A 28 1.29 4.51 7.91
C CYS A 28 2.23 5.72 7.94
N GLY A 29 3.51 5.48 8.20
CA GLY A 29 4.53 6.54 8.28
C GLY A 29 4.61 7.26 9.63
N SER A 30 3.95 6.73 10.67
CA SER A 30 4.07 7.24 12.03
C SER A 30 5.38 6.80 12.67
N SER A 31 6.11 7.73 13.29
CA SER A 31 7.30 7.47 14.10
C SER A 31 7.01 6.64 15.36
N LYS A 32 5.76 6.62 15.81
CA LYS A 32 5.31 5.90 17.03
C LYS A 32 5.17 4.40 16.82
N ASN A 33 4.94 3.94 15.59
CA ASN A 33 4.71 2.52 15.30
C ASN A 33 5.78 1.98 14.34
N LYS A 34 6.91 1.54 14.91
CA LYS A 34 8.09 1.07 14.18
C LYS A 34 8.03 -0.40 13.74
N ASN A 35 6.92 -1.08 14.02
CA ASN A 35 6.77 -2.52 13.72
C ASN A 35 6.74 -2.80 12.21
N THR A 36 7.04 -4.05 11.85
CA THR A 36 6.95 -4.50 10.45
C THR A 36 5.48 -4.58 10.01
N LYS A 37 5.01 -3.54 9.33
CA LYS A 37 3.61 -3.39 8.86
C LYS A 37 3.50 -3.35 7.34
N LYS A 38 2.40 -3.88 6.80
CA LYS A 38 2.14 -3.76 5.36
C LYS A 38 1.25 -2.54 5.10
N CYS A 39 1.84 -1.48 4.57
CA CYS A 39 1.11 -0.27 4.20
C CYS A 39 0.46 -0.40 2.83
N ARG A 40 -0.81 0.00 2.73
CA ARG A 40 -1.56 0.13 1.47
C ARG A 40 -2.51 1.33 1.48
N PRO A 41 -2.85 1.87 0.30
CA PRO A 41 -3.82 2.95 0.21
C PRO A 41 -5.23 2.47 0.57
N SER A 42 -6.01 3.34 1.20
CA SER A 42 -7.42 3.10 1.47
C SER A 42 -8.29 3.56 0.30
N LYS A 43 -7.90 4.67 -0.34
CA LYS A 43 -8.62 5.26 -1.48
C LYS A 43 -7.78 5.20 -2.75
N ARG A 44 -8.42 4.91 -3.88
CA ARG A 44 -7.79 4.97 -5.20
C ARG A 44 -7.98 6.36 -5.78
N ILE A 45 -6.89 7.12 -5.93
CA ILE A 45 -6.94 8.50 -6.44
C ILE A 45 -6.53 8.58 -7.92
N SER A 46 -5.67 7.67 -8.37
CA SER A 46 -5.17 7.68 -9.75
C SER A 46 -4.92 6.27 -10.30
N LYS A 47 -4.63 6.17 -11.60
CA LYS A 47 -4.17 4.92 -12.22
C LYS A 47 -2.86 4.42 -11.61
N LYS A 48 -2.01 5.33 -11.11
CA LYS A 48 -0.73 5.03 -10.44
C LYS A 48 -0.92 4.54 -9.00
N THR A 49 -2.10 4.71 -8.41
CA THR A 49 -2.39 4.24 -7.06
C THR A 49 -2.38 2.71 -7.04
N PRO A 50 -1.59 2.08 -6.15
CA PRO A 50 -1.56 0.62 -6.06
C PRO A 50 -2.89 0.08 -5.54
N ARG A 51 -3.01 -1.23 -5.61
CA ARG A 51 -4.21 -1.96 -5.19
C ARG A 51 -4.53 -1.70 -3.71
N THR A 52 -5.73 -1.21 -3.43
CA THR A 52 -6.20 -0.83 -2.10
C THR A 52 -6.58 -2.05 -1.28
N TRP A 53 -6.66 -1.90 0.05
CA TRP A 53 -7.13 -2.97 0.92
C TRP A 53 -8.53 -3.47 0.56
N GLY A 54 -9.47 -2.58 0.24
CA GLY A 54 -10.84 -2.97 -0.16
C GLY A 54 -10.90 -3.82 -1.43
N SER A 55 -9.90 -3.70 -2.30
CA SER A 55 -9.84 -4.45 -3.56
C SER A 55 -9.13 -5.81 -3.47
N MET A 56 -8.76 -6.26 -2.27
CA MET A 56 -8.07 -7.54 -2.02
C MET A 56 -8.95 -8.51 -1.23
N SER A 57 -8.88 -9.80 -1.58
CA SER A 57 -9.52 -10.86 -0.77
C SER A 57 -8.81 -11.04 0.58
N LYS A 58 -9.50 -11.62 1.57
CA LYS A 58 -8.91 -11.91 2.89
C LYS A 58 -7.60 -12.71 2.78
N SER A 59 -7.56 -13.73 1.92
CA SER A 59 -6.36 -14.55 1.66
C SER A 59 -5.20 -13.73 1.07
N GLN A 60 -5.48 -12.85 0.12
CA GLN A 60 -4.47 -11.95 -0.45
C GLN A 60 -3.93 -10.97 0.58
N LYS A 61 -4.79 -10.49 1.50
CA LYS A 61 -4.36 -9.62 2.59
C LYS A 61 -3.41 -10.35 3.53
N ALA A 62 -3.79 -11.53 3.99
CA ALA A 62 -2.98 -12.36 4.87
C ALA A 62 -1.60 -12.66 4.26
N LYS A 63 -1.55 -13.11 3.00
CA LYS A 63 -0.29 -13.38 2.28
C LYS A 63 0.61 -12.15 2.18
N ALA A 64 0.03 -10.98 1.92
CA ALA A 64 0.79 -9.74 1.83
C ALA A 64 1.42 -9.33 3.16
N VAL A 65 0.70 -9.55 4.27
CA VAL A 65 1.17 -9.24 5.62
C VAL A 65 2.23 -10.23 6.05
N SER A 66 2.02 -11.53 5.84
CA SER A 66 3.00 -12.58 6.19
C SER A 66 4.29 -12.41 5.42
N GLU A 67 4.21 -12.13 4.11
CA GLU A 67 5.39 -11.84 3.31
C GLU A 67 6.14 -10.62 3.84
N LYS A 68 5.43 -9.53 4.19
CA LYS A 68 6.08 -8.33 4.71
C LYS A 68 6.76 -8.58 6.05
N LYS A 69 6.12 -9.34 6.95
CA LYS A 69 6.70 -9.76 8.22
C LYS A 69 7.95 -10.60 8.03
N ARG A 70 7.94 -11.53 7.07
CA ARG A 70 9.08 -12.38 6.73
C ARG A 70 10.28 -11.62 6.17
N VAL A 71 10.05 -10.62 5.31
CA VAL A 71 11.16 -9.86 4.67
C VAL A 71 11.67 -8.68 5.51
N GLY A 72 10.93 -8.24 6.53
CA GLY A 72 11.28 -7.07 7.33
C GLY A 72 10.99 -5.73 6.66
N MET A 73 11.20 -4.64 7.40
CA MET A 73 11.01 -3.28 6.89
C MET A 73 12.20 -2.84 6.01
N GLY A 74 11.99 -1.91 5.07
CA GLY A 74 13.02 -1.52 4.08
C GLY A 74 13.10 -2.40 2.83
N ARG A 75 12.82 -3.71 2.92
CA ARG A 75 12.80 -4.60 1.74
C ARG A 75 11.47 -4.56 0.97
N ARG A 76 11.55 -4.65 -0.36
CA ARG A 76 10.37 -4.73 -1.24
C ARG A 76 9.77 -6.14 -1.18
N THR A 77 8.45 -6.23 -1.11
CA THR A 77 7.72 -7.51 -1.26
C THR A 77 7.31 -7.70 -2.71
N SER A 78 6.86 -8.91 -3.04
CA SER A 78 6.23 -9.22 -4.31
C SER A 78 5.12 -8.23 -4.68
N ALA A 79 5.01 -7.94 -5.97
CA ALA A 79 4.00 -7.04 -6.50
C ALA A 79 2.62 -7.72 -6.46
N ILE A 80 1.67 -7.13 -5.76
CA ILE A 80 0.29 -7.62 -5.74
C ILE A 80 -0.44 -7.07 -6.95
N ARG A 81 -0.24 -7.74 -8.09
CA ARG A 81 -0.89 -7.42 -9.36
C ARG A 81 -2.31 -8.01 -9.38
N LYS A 82 -3.18 -7.48 -10.24
CA LYS A 82 -4.38 -8.24 -10.65
C LYS A 82 -3.86 -9.47 -11.38
N GLY A 83 -4.27 -10.67 -10.96
CA GLY A 83 -4.00 -11.87 -11.75
C GLY A 83 -4.59 -11.65 -13.15
N ARG A 84 -3.84 -12.00 -14.20
CA ARG A 84 -4.45 -12.16 -15.53
C ARG A 84 -5.56 -13.19 -15.35
N LYS A 85 -6.81 -12.86 -15.68
CA LYS A 85 -7.84 -13.88 -15.87
C LYS A 85 -7.26 -14.84 -16.90
N LYS A 86 -7.06 -16.12 -16.56
CA LYS A 86 -6.85 -17.13 -17.60
C LYS A 86 -8.07 -17.01 -18.51
N LYS A 87 -7.88 -16.74 -19.81
CA LYS A 87 -8.96 -16.89 -20.78
C LYS A 87 -9.45 -18.32 -20.59
N LYS A 88 -10.71 -18.51 -20.19
CA LYS A 88 -11.33 -19.82 -20.30
C LYS A 88 -11.25 -20.17 -21.79
N LYS A 89 -10.56 -21.27 -22.10
CA LYS A 89 -10.59 -21.87 -23.42
C LYS A 89 -11.94 -22.52 -23.60
#